data_AF-A0A1R3S0P5-F1
#
_entry.id   AF-A0A1R3S0P5-F1
#
_cell.length_a   1.000
_cell.length_b   1.000
_cell.length_c   1.000
_cell.angle_alpha   90.00
_cell.angle_beta   90.00
_cell.angle_gamma   90.00
#
_symmetry.space_group_name_H-M   'P 1'
#
loop_
_entity.id
_entity.type
_entity.pdbx_description
1 polymer ?
#
loop_
_entity_poly.entity_id
_entity_poly.type
_entity_poly.pdbx_seq_one_letter_code
_entity_poly.pdbx_strand_id
1 'polypeptide(L)'
;MTIHEDFLPSNTSDYHDAQQKAILLELSMPESLAVYRDATWSIVSLLGAPSQGAASGQDPKVLSRDYIQLQPFGQINERRIVGLASTTKSFVEVHHAGVRLPVSKTSTLLPFGVHLSYHDHNRETWCKESPMKIAIAHNFGLDQSVLNLLEVKDDLQFGTDATKPSSYEVLSSQKRCPSRLTVHEFMAYQNILTGQHRRRPSILREIASADLNFSMKETMHVISYRCLQGGPRNMENGLRVSHAPLKDVYFCDKLLGHVERRLGSISRNWNESYYMELLVTIILRVYSVGEVMSKEKARRLLRKAHVITHQWLRMIRQKIHN
;
A
#
# COMPACT_ATOMS: atom_id res chain seq x y z
N MET A 1 10.97 34.61 -43.48
CA MET A 1 10.99 35.16 -42.12
C MET A 1 10.72 34.04 -41.13
N THR A 2 11.51 33.92 -40.07
CA THR A 2 11.37 32.87 -39.05
C THR A 2 10.32 33.28 -38.02
N ILE A 3 9.52 32.32 -37.56
CA ILE A 3 8.58 32.53 -36.46
C ILE A 3 9.35 32.43 -35.14
N HIS A 4 9.03 33.31 -34.20
CA HIS A 4 9.52 33.27 -32.84
C HIS A 4 8.34 32.97 -31.90
N GLU A 5 8.51 31.98 -31.04
CA GLU A 5 7.59 31.66 -29.95
C GLU A 5 8.18 32.16 -28.63
N ASP A 6 7.37 32.66 -27.70
CA ASP A 6 7.86 33.05 -26.38
C ASP A 6 8.44 31.85 -25.63
N PHE A 7 9.42 32.08 -24.74
CA PHE A 7 10.10 31.00 -24.00
C PHE A 7 9.31 30.47 -22.80
N LEU A 8 8.40 31.28 -22.25
CA LEU A 8 7.64 31.00 -21.04
C LEU A 8 6.19 31.49 -21.21
N PRO A 9 5.21 30.85 -20.53
CA PRO A 9 3.83 31.30 -20.54
C PRO A 9 3.69 32.69 -19.92
N SER A 10 2.68 33.43 -20.38
CA SER A 10 2.38 34.77 -19.85
C SER A 10 1.78 34.68 -18.45
N ASN A 11 2.19 35.56 -17.53
CA ASN A 11 1.70 35.58 -16.15
C ASN A 11 0.30 36.22 -16.05
N THR A 12 -0.67 35.58 -16.71
CA THR A 12 -2.06 36.05 -16.85
C THR A 12 -3.03 35.26 -15.96
N SER A 13 -2.59 34.12 -15.40
CA SER A 13 -3.37 33.31 -14.47
C SER A 13 -2.45 32.56 -13.49
N ASP A 14 -3.01 32.16 -12.34
CA ASP A 14 -2.32 31.32 -11.35
C ASP A 14 -1.78 30.01 -11.95
N TYR A 15 -2.49 29.46 -12.94
CA TYR A 15 -2.05 28.27 -13.66
C TYR A 15 -0.78 28.53 -14.48
N HIS A 16 -0.73 29.65 -15.22
CA HIS A 16 0.45 30.01 -16.00
C HIS A 16 1.64 30.38 -15.12
N ASP A 17 1.42 31.02 -13.98
CA ASP A 17 2.47 31.28 -12.99
C ASP A 17 3.06 29.97 -12.43
N ALA A 18 2.20 29.02 -12.05
CA ALA A 18 2.63 27.70 -11.59
C ALA A 18 3.41 26.93 -12.68
N GLN A 19 2.94 26.99 -13.94
CA GLN A 19 3.62 26.37 -15.07
C GLN A 19 4.98 27.01 -15.33
N GLN A 20 5.08 28.35 -15.29
CA GLN A 20 6.35 29.08 -15.44
C GLN A 20 7.36 28.66 -14.36
N LYS A 21 6.93 28.60 -13.10
CA LYS A 21 7.76 28.15 -11.98
C LYS A 21 8.22 26.70 -12.14
N ALA A 22 7.34 25.81 -12.61
CA ALA A 22 7.69 24.42 -12.87
C ALA A 22 8.74 24.29 -13.98
N ILE A 23 8.62 25.07 -15.07
CA ILE A 23 9.61 25.09 -16.16
C ILE A 23 10.96 25.55 -15.63
N LEU A 24 11.01 26.67 -14.92
CA LEU A 24 12.24 27.20 -14.36
C LEU A 24 12.87 26.23 -13.37
N LEU A 25 12.05 25.56 -12.54
CA LEU A 25 12.52 24.52 -11.65
C LEU A 25 13.16 23.38 -12.45
N GLU A 26 12.52 22.84 -13.49
CA GLU A 26 13.10 21.73 -14.27
C GLU A 26 14.42 22.08 -14.95
N LEU A 27 14.56 23.29 -15.50
CA LEU A 27 15.75 23.73 -16.22
C LEU A 27 17.01 23.73 -15.35
N SER A 28 16.86 23.96 -14.04
CA SER A 28 17.97 24.07 -13.09
C SER A 28 17.66 23.35 -11.77
N MET A 29 16.92 22.24 -11.82
CA MET A 29 16.53 21.50 -10.61
C MET A 29 17.77 20.87 -9.97
N PRO A 30 18.04 21.12 -8.69
CA PRO A 30 19.08 20.44 -7.93
C PRO A 30 18.91 18.92 -7.98
N GLU A 31 20.00 18.19 -8.13
CA GLU A 31 20.01 16.72 -8.22
C GLU A 31 19.27 16.06 -7.06
N SER A 32 19.50 16.53 -5.82
CA SER A 32 18.84 16.00 -4.62
C SER A 32 17.31 16.10 -4.67
N LEU A 33 16.78 17.20 -5.23
CA LEU A 33 15.34 17.38 -5.41
C LEU A 33 14.78 16.50 -6.53
N ALA A 34 15.55 16.33 -7.61
CA ALA A 34 15.17 15.43 -8.71
C ALA A 34 15.07 13.98 -8.22
N VAL A 35 16.09 13.50 -7.50
CA VAL A 35 16.12 12.15 -6.91
C VAL A 35 14.96 11.98 -5.93
N TYR A 36 14.70 12.95 -5.05
CA TYR A 36 13.60 12.89 -4.10
C TYR A 36 12.22 12.81 -4.78
N ARG A 37 11.99 13.64 -5.80
CA ARG A 37 10.74 13.67 -6.58
C ARG A 37 10.53 12.34 -7.29
N ASP A 38 11.55 11.86 -8.00
CA ASP A 38 11.47 10.63 -8.79
C ASP A 38 11.28 9.40 -7.89
N ALA A 39 11.97 9.33 -6.74
CA ALA A 39 11.79 8.27 -5.76
C ALA A 39 10.37 8.29 -5.14
N THR A 40 9.89 9.48 -4.77
CA THR A 40 8.55 9.64 -4.18
C THR A 40 7.47 9.28 -5.19
N TRP A 41 7.58 9.75 -6.43
CA TRP A 41 6.67 9.38 -7.50
C TRP A 41 6.70 7.88 -7.78
N SER A 42 7.88 7.26 -7.81
CA SER A 42 8.00 5.82 -8.01
C SER A 42 7.29 5.02 -6.92
N ILE A 43 7.43 5.42 -5.65
CA ILE A 43 6.74 4.78 -4.52
C ILE A 43 5.22 4.95 -4.67
N VAL A 44 4.76 6.15 -4.97
CA VAL A 44 3.32 6.47 -5.10
C VAL A 44 2.70 5.73 -6.28
N SER A 45 3.35 5.74 -7.45
CA SER A 45 2.86 5.06 -8.64
C SER A 45 2.90 3.54 -8.48
N LEU A 46 3.84 3.00 -7.70
CA LEU A 46 3.92 1.57 -7.41
C LEU A 46 2.89 1.11 -6.38
N LEU A 47 2.70 1.86 -5.30
CA LEU A 47 1.90 1.42 -4.14
C LEU A 47 0.54 2.09 -4.03
N GLY A 48 0.34 3.25 -4.64
CA GLY A 48 -0.80 4.13 -4.38
C GLY A 48 -1.98 3.94 -5.32
N ALA A 49 -1.77 3.38 -6.51
CA ALA A 49 -2.81 3.18 -7.50
C ALA A 49 -3.34 1.74 -7.46
N PRO A 50 -4.59 1.48 -7.03
CA PRO A 50 -5.23 0.21 -7.36
C PRO A 50 -5.28 0.15 -8.89
N SER A 51 -4.88 -0.98 -9.48
CA SER A 51 -4.72 -1.18 -10.93
C SER A 51 -5.96 -0.74 -11.72
N GLN A 52 -6.08 0.55 -11.98
CA GLN A 52 -7.04 1.09 -12.92
C GLN A 52 -6.38 0.90 -14.28
N GLY A 53 -7.15 0.33 -15.21
CA GLY A 53 -6.70 0.02 -16.56
C GLY A 53 -5.98 1.21 -17.19
N ALA A 54 -5.07 0.89 -18.13
CA ALA A 54 -4.21 1.80 -18.89
C ALA A 54 -4.71 3.25 -18.90
N ALA A 55 -3.88 4.15 -18.37
CA ALA A 55 -4.16 5.58 -18.36
C ALA A 55 -4.61 6.05 -19.75
N SER A 56 -5.81 6.62 -19.81
CA SER A 56 -6.46 7.14 -21.02
C SER A 56 -5.93 8.54 -21.40
N GLY A 57 -4.62 8.76 -21.24
CA GLY A 57 -3.96 10.00 -21.59
C GLY A 57 -3.59 10.06 -23.07
N GLN A 58 -3.65 11.24 -23.69
CA GLN A 58 -2.99 11.45 -24.99
C GLN A 58 -1.47 11.37 -24.81
N ASP A 59 -0.78 10.70 -25.73
CA ASP A 59 0.68 10.66 -25.74
C ASP A 59 1.27 12.08 -25.79
N PRO A 60 2.38 12.33 -25.06
CA PRO A 60 3.07 13.59 -25.14
C PRO A 60 3.59 13.81 -26.56
N LYS A 61 3.29 14.98 -27.14
CA LYS A 61 3.77 15.39 -28.47
C LYS A 61 5.14 16.03 -28.42
N VAL A 62 5.49 16.67 -27.30
CA VAL A 62 6.76 17.36 -27.07
C VAL A 62 7.21 17.14 -25.64
N LEU A 63 8.46 16.72 -25.43
CA LEU A 63 9.08 16.72 -24.11
C LEU A 63 9.78 18.05 -23.89
N SER A 64 9.79 18.58 -22.67
CA SER A 64 10.43 19.87 -22.38
C SER A 64 11.92 19.91 -22.73
N ARG A 65 12.61 18.77 -22.67
CA ARG A 65 14.01 18.62 -23.09
C ARG A 65 14.22 18.68 -24.61
N ASP A 66 13.18 18.33 -25.37
CA ASP A 66 13.23 18.28 -26.84
C ASP A 66 12.71 19.61 -27.43
N TYR A 67 12.15 20.49 -26.58
CA TYR A 67 11.72 21.82 -26.98
C TYR A 67 12.92 22.75 -27.20
N ILE A 68 13.20 23.01 -28.47
CA ILE A 68 14.42 23.68 -28.95
C ILE A 68 14.71 25.03 -28.27
N GLN A 69 13.67 25.78 -27.89
CA GLN A 69 13.84 27.10 -27.27
C GLN A 69 14.36 27.00 -25.82
N LEU A 70 14.06 25.90 -25.12
CA LEU A 70 14.47 25.70 -23.74
C LEU A 70 15.78 24.91 -23.60
N GLN A 71 16.20 24.19 -24.64
CA GLN A 71 17.43 23.40 -24.64
C GLN A 71 18.70 24.17 -24.19
N PRO A 72 18.95 25.43 -24.64
CA PRO A 72 20.15 26.16 -24.24
C PRO A 72 20.23 26.46 -22.74
N PHE A 73 19.10 26.43 -22.05
CA PHE A 73 19.00 26.76 -20.63
C PHE A 73 18.98 25.53 -19.73
N GLY A 74 18.82 24.33 -20.31
CA GLY A 74 18.80 23.07 -19.57
C GLY A 74 20.19 22.72 -19.07
N GLN A 75 20.37 22.65 -17.75
CA GLN A 75 21.66 22.29 -17.13
C GLN A 75 21.82 20.78 -16.91
N ILE A 76 20.77 19.97 -17.16
CA ILE A 76 20.74 18.54 -16.79
C ILE A 76 20.60 17.65 -18.03
N ASN A 77 21.57 16.74 -18.20
CA ASN A 77 21.62 15.74 -19.28
C ASN A 77 21.05 14.37 -18.90
N GLU A 78 20.66 14.16 -17.65
CA GLU A 78 20.19 12.85 -17.17
C GLU A 78 18.69 12.63 -17.42
N ARG A 79 18.35 11.43 -17.90
CA ARG A 79 16.95 11.01 -18.07
C ARG A 79 16.30 10.80 -16.70
N ARG A 80 15.50 11.78 -16.28
CA ARG A 80 14.65 11.70 -15.09
C ARG A 80 13.41 10.85 -15.37
N ILE A 81 12.86 10.23 -14.33
CA ILE A 81 11.62 9.43 -14.42
C ILE A 81 10.43 10.35 -14.69
N VAL A 82 10.35 11.44 -13.94
CA VAL A 82 9.31 12.45 -14.09
C VAL A 82 9.88 13.69 -14.77
N GLY A 83 9.15 14.26 -15.71
CA GLY A 83 9.54 15.51 -16.36
C GLY A 83 8.35 16.22 -16.97
N LEU A 84 8.60 17.43 -17.50
CA LEU A 84 7.57 18.20 -18.19
C LEU A 84 7.41 17.71 -19.63
N ALA A 85 6.17 17.49 -20.03
CA ALA A 85 5.78 17.15 -21.39
C ALA A 85 4.51 17.89 -21.79
N SER A 86 4.27 18.00 -23.09
CA SER A 86 3.12 18.69 -23.66
C SER A 86 2.29 17.82 -24.59
N THR A 87 0.97 18.01 -24.55
CA THR A 87 0.01 17.44 -25.50
C THR A 87 -0.17 18.31 -26.75
N THR A 88 0.36 19.55 -26.75
CA THR A 88 0.37 20.46 -27.90
C THR A 88 1.77 20.51 -28.51
N LYS A 89 1.83 20.76 -29.82
CA LYS A 89 3.09 20.98 -30.54
C LYS A 89 3.49 22.45 -30.42
N SER A 90 4.78 22.73 -30.53
CA SER A 90 5.26 24.10 -30.66
C SER A 90 4.80 24.72 -31.98
N PHE A 91 4.61 26.03 -32.01
CA PHE A 91 4.31 26.72 -33.26
C PHE A 91 5.50 26.69 -34.21
N VAL A 92 6.72 26.67 -33.66
CA VAL A 92 7.96 26.54 -34.42
C VAL A 92 8.00 25.21 -35.20
N GLU A 93 7.52 24.11 -34.61
CA GLU A 93 7.45 22.81 -35.28
C GLU A 93 6.31 22.70 -36.30
N VAL A 94 5.17 23.34 -36.04
CA VAL A 94 4.02 23.26 -36.96
C VAL A 94 4.25 24.13 -38.21
N HIS A 95 5.08 25.17 -38.12
CA HIS A 95 5.29 26.16 -39.18
C HIS A 95 6.71 26.16 -39.79
N HIS A 96 7.39 25.02 -39.81
CA HIS A 96 8.75 24.85 -40.37
C HIS A 96 8.95 25.40 -41.81
N ALA A 97 7.89 25.62 -42.59
CA ALA A 97 7.96 26.16 -43.95
C ALA A 97 8.26 27.67 -44.04
N GLY A 98 8.31 28.38 -42.90
CA GLY A 98 8.54 29.83 -42.86
C GLY A 98 7.36 30.65 -43.39
N VAL A 99 7.31 31.93 -43.02
CA VAL A 99 6.20 32.82 -43.43
C VAL A 99 6.62 33.69 -44.62
N ARG A 100 5.74 33.79 -45.63
CA ARG A 100 5.92 34.60 -46.85
C ARG A 100 5.46 36.04 -46.62
N LEU A 101 6.31 37.00 -46.99
CA LEU A 101 6.02 38.43 -46.87
C LEU A 101 4.90 38.89 -47.83
N PRO A 102 4.11 39.91 -47.47
CA PRO A 102 4.17 40.69 -46.22
C PRO A 102 3.45 40.00 -45.05
N VAL A 103 4.04 40.06 -43.85
CA VAL A 103 3.52 39.42 -42.63
C VAL A 103 3.43 40.42 -41.50
N SER A 104 2.41 40.30 -40.65
CA SER A 104 2.27 41.15 -39.46
C SER A 104 3.20 40.69 -38.35
N LYS A 105 3.57 41.61 -37.45
CA LYS A 105 4.31 41.30 -36.22
C LYS A 105 3.62 40.22 -35.37
N THR A 106 2.29 40.25 -35.31
CA THR A 106 1.47 39.28 -34.56
C THR A 106 1.45 37.87 -35.19
N SER A 107 1.76 37.75 -36.49
CA SER A 107 1.86 36.46 -37.18
C SER A 107 3.27 35.85 -37.13
N THR A 108 4.24 36.58 -36.56
CA THR A 108 5.65 36.16 -36.47
C THR A 108 6.16 36.05 -35.04
N LEU A 109 5.60 36.83 -34.10
CA LEU A 109 5.82 36.69 -32.65
C LEU A 109 4.59 36.02 -32.04
N LEU A 110 4.72 34.74 -31.71
CA LEU A 110 3.65 33.91 -31.16
C LEU A 110 3.84 33.70 -29.64
N PRO A 111 2.75 33.58 -28.88
CA PRO A 111 2.82 33.25 -27.46
C PRO A 111 3.32 31.81 -27.26
N PHE A 112 3.72 31.49 -26.04
CA PHE A 112 4.08 30.13 -25.62
C PHE A 112 2.95 29.13 -25.93
N GLY A 113 3.17 28.26 -26.91
CA GLY A 113 2.16 27.38 -27.51
C GLY A 113 2.15 25.97 -26.93
N VAL A 114 3.18 25.60 -26.18
CA VAL A 114 3.25 24.29 -25.50
C VAL A 114 2.56 24.34 -24.15
N HIS A 115 1.70 23.37 -23.87
CA HIS A 115 1.06 23.22 -22.56
C HIS A 115 1.79 22.15 -21.75
N LEU A 116 2.76 22.56 -20.93
CA LEU A 116 3.60 21.65 -20.17
C LEU A 116 2.91 21.16 -18.89
N SER A 117 2.99 19.86 -18.63
CA SER A 117 2.50 19.19 -17.44
C SER A 117 3.44 18.03 -17.08
N TYR A 118 3.45 17.63 -15.81
CA TYR A 118 4.28 16.50 -15.37
C TYR A 118 3.80 15.17 -15.96
N HIS A 119 4.78 14.42 -16.47
CA HIS A 119 4.60 13.15 -17.13
C HIS A 119 5.65 12.14 -16.64
N ASP A 120 5.22 10.91 -16.40
CA ASP A 120 6.08 9.78 -16.09
C ASP A 120 6.57 9.14 -17.40
N HIS A 121 7.85 9.31 -17.70
CA HIS A 121 8.45 8.81 -18.94
C HIS A 121 8.63 7.29 -18.98
N ASN A 122 8.62 6.61 -17.82
CA ASN A 122 8.77 5.16 -17.76
C ASN A 122 7.43 4.45 -17.88
N ARG A 123 6.38 5.04 -17.31
CA ARG A 123 5.02 4.47 -17.31
C ARG A 123 4.13 5.03 -18.40
N GLU A 124 4.56 6.09 -19.08
CA GLU A 124 3.78 6.79 -20.12
C GLU A 124 2.43 7.28 -19.58
N THR A 125 2.47 7.90 -18.39
CA THR A 125 1.25 8.38 -17.72
C THR A 125 1.39 9.83 -17.25
N TRP A 126 0.30 10.59 -17.29
CA TRP A 126 0.29 11.96 -16.79
C TRP A 126 0.15 12.01 -15.27
N CYS A 127 1.02 12.77 -14.59
CA CYS A 127 1.00 12.80 -13.13
C CYS A 127 -0.31 13.38 -12.56
N LYS A 128 -0.99 14.27 -13.31
CA LYS A 128 -2.28 14.86 -12.96
C LYS A 128 -3.45 13.85 -12.94
N GLU A 129 -3.30 12.71 -13.61
CA GLU A 129 -4.31 11.65 -13.65
C GLU A 129 -4.20 10.72 -12.44
N SER A 130 -3.09 10.79 -11.70
CA SER A 130 -2.92 10.04 -10.46
C SER A 130 -3.84 10.59 -9.36
N PRO A 131 -4.53 9.71 -8.61
CA PRO A 131 -5.41 10.16 -7.55
C PRO A 131 -4.61 10.92 -6.49
N MET A 132 -5.04 12.14 -6.20
CA MET A 132 -4.43 13.00 -5.16
C MET A 132 -4.45 12.36 -3.77
N LYS A 133 -5.31 11.35 -3.54
CA LYS A 133 -5.32 10.51 -2.34
C LYS A 133 -4.54 9.22 -2.57
N ILE A 134 -3.30 9.21 -2.10
CA ILE A 134 -2.45 8.02 -2.07
C ILE A 134 -3.00 7.08 -0.99
N ALA A 135 -3.54 5.93 -1.40
CA ALA A 135 -4.00 4.90 -0.48
C ALA A 135 -3.27 3.60 -0.77
N ILE A 136 -2.36 3.19 0.10
CA ILE A 136 -1.62 1.91 -0.05
C ILE A 136 -2.36 0.72 0.59
N ALA A 137 -3.49 0.97 1.27
CA ALA A 137 -4.21 -0.02 2.05
C ALA A 137 -4.70 -1.21 1.21
N HIS A 138 -4.99 -1.00 -0.08
CA HIS A 138 -5.39 -2.05 -1.02
C HIS A 138 -4.30 -3.12 -1.24
N ASN A 139 -3.03 -2.81 -0.99
CA ASN A 139 -1.94 -3.79 -1.05
C ASN A 139 -1.87 -4.70 0.18
N PHE A 140 -2.61 -4.36 1.23
CA PHE A 140 -2.62 -5.08 2.50
C PHE A 140 -4.01 -5.67 2.75
N GLY A 141 -4.56 -6.28 1.70
CA GLY A 141 -5.85 -6.96 1.69
C GLY A 141 -5.82 -8.34 2.36
N LEU A 142 -7.00 -8.97 2.47
CA LEU A 142 -7.08 -10.37 2.89
C LEU A 142 -6.55 -11.28 1.78
N ASP A 143 -5.95 -12.41 2.16
CA ASP A 143 -5.51 -13.42 1.19
C ASP A 143 -6.72 -13.95 0.40
N GLN A 144 -6.53 -14.20 -0.89
CA GLN A 144 -7.60 -14.68 -1.78
C GLN A 144 -8.21 -15.99 -1.28
N SER A 145 -7.45 -16.86 -0.61
CA SER A 145 -8.00 -18.11 -0.05
C SER A 145 -9.03 -17.84 1.04
N VAL A 146 -8.85 -16.77 1.83
CA VAL A 146 -9.80 -16.34 2.85
C VAL A 146 -11.06 -15.77 2.20
N LEU A 147 -10.91 -14.92 1.17
CA LEU A 147 -12.04 -14.37 0.44
C LEU A 147 -12.90 -15.47 -0.19
N ASN A 148 -12.24 -16.48 -0.78
CA ASN A 148 -12.91 -17.65 -1.35
C ASN A 148 -13.59 -18.50 -0.27
N LEU A 149 -12.96 -18.70 0.89
CA LEU A 149 -13.53 -19.48 2.00
C LEU A 149 -14.78 -18.81 2.57
N LEU A 150 -14.80 -17.47 2.66
CA LEU A 150 -15.90 -16.68 3.21
C LEU A 150 -16.93 -16.25 2.16
N GLU A 151 -16.72 -16.59 0.88
CA GLU A 151 -17.54 -16.16 -0.26
C GLU A 151 -17.71 -14.63 -0.34
N VAL A 152 -16.64 -13.90 -0.04
CA VAL A 152 -16.61 -12.43 -0.05
C VAL A 152 -15.98 -11.91 -1.33
N LYS A 153 -16.68 -11.01 -2.03
CA LYS A 153 -16.22 -10.41 -3.30
C LYS A 153 -15.28 -9.22 -3.12
N ASP A 154 -15.39 -8.52 -2.00
CA ASP A 154 -14.66 -7.27 -1.74
C ASP A 154 -14.09 -7.28 -0.32
N ASP A 155 -12.77 -7.13 -0.22
CA ASP A 155 -12.06 -7.12 1.05
C ASP A 155 -12.11 -5.76 1.77
N LEU A 156 -12.57 -4.70 1.10
CA LEU A 156 -12.68 -3.34 1.65
C LEU A 156 -13.57 -3.30 2.90
N GLN A 157 -14.54 -4.20 3.00
CA GLN A 157 -15.38 -4.36 4.19
C GLN A 157 -14.58 -4.77 5.44
N PHE A 158 -13.35 -5.24 5.27
CA PHE A 158 -12.46 -5.69 6.33
C PHE A 158 -11.24 -4.78 6.52
N GLY A 159 -11.15 -3.66 5.79
CA GLY A 159 -10.05 -2.72 5.84
C GLY A 159 -9.78 -2.12 7.23
N THR A 160 -8.64 -1.45 7.37
CA THR A 160 -8.20 -0.86 8.65
C THR A 160 -9.21 0.10 9.26
N ASP A 161 -9.86 0.90 8.41
CA ASP A 161 -10.82 1.94 8.76
C ASP A 161 -12.27 1.49 8.55
N ALA A 162 -12.50 0.22 8.22
CA ALA A 162 -13.83 -0.32 8.07
C ALA A 162 -14.58 -0.25 9.42
N THR A 163 -15.78 0.32 9.39
CA THR A 163 -16.73 0.40 10.50
C THR A 163 -17.84 -0.64 10.40
N LYS A 164 -17.92 -1.32 9.25
CA LYS A 164 -18.85 -2.42 8.96
C LYS A 164 -18.09 -3.74 8.85
N PRO A 165 -18.78 -4.88 8.98
CA PRO A 165 -20.15 -5.01 9.47
C PRO A 165 -20.27 -4.76 10.99
N SER A 166 -21.41 -4.22 11.40
CA SER A 166 -21.82 -4.11 12.81
C SER A 166 -22.09 -5.48 13.42
N SER A 167 -22.19 -5.56 14.76
CA SER A 167 -22.49 -6.84 15.43
C SER A 167 -23.82 -7.46 14.98
N TYR A 168 -24.83 -6.65 14.65
CA TYR A 168 -26.11 -7.13 14.13
C TYR A 168 -25.99 -7.65 12.70
N GLU A 169 -25.20 -6.98 11.85
CA GLU A 169 -24.91 -7.44 10.48
C GLU A 169 -24.09 -8.74 10.49
N VAL A 170 -23.18 -8.89 11.46
CA VAL A 170 -22.46 -10.16 11.68
C VAL A 170 -23.44 -11.28 12.06
N LEU A 171 -24.34 -11.05 13.01
CA LEU A 171 -25.34 -12.05 13.40
C LEU A 171 -26.30 -12.41 12.26
N SER A 172 -26.79 -11.41 11.50
CA SER A 172 -27.67 -11.67 10.36
C SER A 172 -26.95 -12.37 9.20
N SER A 173 -25.62 -12.27 9.13
CA SER A 173 -24.80 -12.96 8.13
C SER A 173 -24.75 -14.48 8.31
N GLN A 174 -25.18 -15.02 9.45
CA GLN A 174 -25.18 -16.47 9.71
C GLN A 174 -25.91 -17.28 8.62
N LYS A 175 -26.98 -16.71 8.03
CA LYS A 175 -27.72 -17.34 6.92
C LYS A 175 -26.92 -17.44 5.61
N ARG A 176 -25.81 -16.70 5.52
CA ARG A 176 -24.87 -16.68 4.39
C ARG A 176 -23.61 -17.51 4.69
N CYS A 177 -23.66 -18.41 5.68
CA CYS A 177 -22.55 -19.31 6.00
C CYS A 177 -22.23 -20.19 4.79
N PRO A 178 -20.99 -20.17 4.26
CA PRO A 178 -20.57 -21.07 3.20
C PRO A 178 -20.70 -22.53 3.62
N SER A 179 -21.00 -23.42 2.66
CA SER A 179 -21.21 -24.85 2.92
C SER A 179 -19.97 -25.58 3.44
N ARG A 180 -18.78 -25.03 3.21
CA ARG A 180 -17.48 -25.57 3.65
C ARG A 180 -17.16 -25.29 5.12
N LEU A 181 -17.94 -24.44 5.78
CA LEU A 181 -17.72 -24.04 7.17
C LEU A 181 -18.88 -24.47 8.05
N THR A 182 -18.56 -24.81 9.29
CA THR A 182 -19.59 -24.83 10.32
C THR A 182 -20.03 -23.39 10.63
N VAL A 183 -21.27 -23.25 11.11
CA VAL A 183 -21.78 -21.96 11.59
C VAL A 183 -20.86 -21.37 12.66
N HIS A 184 -20.30 -22.20 13.55
CA HIS A 184 -19.39 -21.75 14.61
C HIS A 184 -18.09 -21.18 14.04
N GLU A 185 -17.46 -21.88 13.09
CA GLU A 185 -16.25 -21.39 12.41
C GLU A 185 -16.51 -20.09 11.65
N PHE A 186 -17.61 -20.03 10.89
CA PHE A 186 -17.98 -18.83 10.13
C PHE A 186 -18.17 -17.63 11.08
N MET A 187 -18.89 -17.81 12.18
CA MET A 187 -19.08 -16.75 13.16
C MET A 187 -17.78 -16.37 13.89
N ALA A 188 -16.87 -17.31 14.14
CA ALA A 188 -15.55 -17.02 14.68
C ALA A 188 -14.72 -16.17 13.72
N TYR A 189 -14.71 -16.49 12.41
CA TYR A 189 -14.07 -15.66 11.39
C TYR A 189 -14.65 -14.25 11.33
N GLN A 190 -15.98 -14.12 11.29
CA GLN A 190 -16.64 -12.81 11.29
C GLN A 190 -16.26 -12.00 12.54
N ASN A 191 -16.21 -12.63 13.72
CA ASN A 191 -15.85 -11.95 14.98
C ASN A 191 -14.38 -11.50 15.05
N ILE A 192 -13.45 -12.24 14.44
CA ILE A 192 -12.05 -11.81 14.30
C ILE A 192 -11.94 -10.67 13.28
N LEU A 193 -12.69 -10.78 12.18
CA LEU A 193 -12.67 -9.84 11.08
C LEU A 193 -13.46 -8.55 11.35
N THR A 194 -14.20 -8.44 12.44
CA THR A 194 -15.03 -7.24 12.71
C THR A 194 -14.69 -6.56 14.03
N GLY A 195 -15.04 -5.26 14.08
CA GLY A 195 -14.84 -4.41 15.25
C GLY A 195 -13.38 -3.97 15.41
N GLN A 196 -13.17 -2.74 15.86
CA GLN A 196 -11.82 -2.18 16.04
C GLN A 196 -11.29 -2.43 17.46
N HIS A 197 -12.16 -2.29 18.47
CA HIS A 197 -11.81 -2.46 19.89
C HIS A 197 -11.82 -3.92 20.36
N ARG A 198 -12.55 -4.80 19.67
CA ARG A 198 -12.74 -6.21 20.07
C ARG A 198 -11.77 -7.18 19.40
N ARG A 199 -10.91 -6.73 18.48
CA ARG A 199 -10.00 -7.60 17.70
C ARG A 199 -9.14 -8.51 18.58
N ARG A 200 -8.46 -7.95 19.58
CA ARG A 200 -7.57 -8.72 20.48
C ARG A 200 -8.37 -9.64 21.41
N PRO A 201 -9.44 -9.19 22.08
CA PRO A 201 -10.34 -10.08 22.80
C PRO A 201 -10.90 -11.23 21.95
N SER A 202 -11.32 -10.99 20.70
CA SER A 202 -11.80 -12.03 19.79
C SER A 202 -10.70 -13.06 19.52
N ILE A 203 -9.49 -12.62 19.19
CA ILE A 203 -8.34 -13.53 18.97
C ILE A 203 -8.05 -14.36 20.23
N LEU A 204 -8.04 -13.74 21.42
CA LEU A 204 -7.85 -14.45 22.67
C LEU A 204 -8.93 -15.53 22.88
N ARG A 205 -10.20 -15.16 22.66
CA ARG A 205 -11.34 -16.08 22.78
C ARG A 205 -11.19 -17.27 21.83
N GLU A 206 -10.90 -17.03 20.55
CA GLU A 206 -10.79 -18.12 19.58
C GLU A 206 -9.60 -19.04 19.87
N ILE A 207 -8.45 -18.51 20.28
CA ILE A 207 -7.30 -19.36 20.65
C ILE A 207 -7.63 -20.20 21.91
N ALA A 208 -8.45 -19.64 22.80
CA ALA A 208 -8.94 -20.32 23.98
C ALA A 208 -10.04 -21.36 23.68
N SER A 209 -10.77 -21.22 22.58
CA SER A 209 -11.83 -22.14 22.17
C SER A 209 -11.33 -23.23 21.21
N ALA A 210 -12.20 -24.15 20.83
CA ALA A 210 -11.94 -25.17 19.81
C ALA A 210 -12.73 -24.88 18.52
N ASP A 211 -13.21 -23.64 18.35
CA ASP A 211 -14.15 -23.28 17.29
C ASP A 211 -13.49 -23.05 15.93
N LEU A 212 -12.16 -22.91 15.89
CA LEU A 212 -11.40 -22.71 14.66
C LEU A 212 -10.39 -23.84 14.42
N ASN A 213 -10.30 -24.25 13.16
CA ASN A 213 -9.24 -25.13 12.69
C ASN A 213 -7.94 -24.35 12.42
N PHE A 214 -7.11 -24.20 13.45
CA PHE A 214 -5.83 -23.49 13.36
C PHE A 214 -4.78 -24.13 12.43
N SER A 215 -5.02 -25.35 11.96
CA SER A 215 -4.17 -26.02 10.96
C SER A 215 -4.43 -25.52 9.53
N MET A 216 -5.50 -24.74 9.31
CA MET A 216 -5.82 -24.18 8.00
C MET A 216 -5.00 -22.93 7.67
N LYS A 217 -4.59 -22.83 6.39
CA LYS A 217 -3.91 -21.66 5.84
C LYS A 217 -4.76 -20.39 5.98
N GLU A 218 -6.06 -20.50 5.77
CA GLU A 218 -7.03 -19.40 5.87
C GLU A 218 -7.11 -18.84 7.29
N THR A 219 -7.10 -19.71 8.31
CA THR A 219 -7.08 -19.29 9.72
C THR A 219 -5.80 -18.53 10.06
N MET A 220 -4.66 -19.03 9.59
CA MET A 220 -3.38 -18.33 9.70
C MET A 220 -3.47 -16.94 9.08
N HIS A 221 -3.94 -16.82 7.83
CA HIS A 221 -4.04 -15.52 7.17
C HIS A 221 -4.97 -14.55 7.89
N VAL A 222 -6.16 -14.98 8.34
CA VAL A 222 -7.11 -14.12 9.06
C VAL A 222 -6.51 -13.56 10.34
N ILE A 223 -5.87 -14.42 11.15
CA ILE A 223 -5.32 -13.99 12.44
C ILE A 223 -4.06 -13.16 12.24
N SER A 224 -3.19 -13.51 11.29
CA SER A 224 -2.00 -12.73 10.96
C SER A 224 -2.39 -11.34 10.43
N TYR A 225 -3.33 -11.27 9.48
CA TYR A 225 -3.90 -10.03 8.97
C TYR A 225 -4.38 -9.11 10.11
N ARG A 226 -5.15 -9.64 11.06
CA ARG A 226 -5.65 -8.86 12.20
C ARG A 226 -4.60 -8.56 13.26
N CYS A 227 -3.61 -9.42 13.44
CA CYS A 227 -2.50 -9.16 14.36
C CYS A 227 -1.62 -8.01 13.87
N LEU A 228 -1.44 -7.87 12.56
CA LEU A 228 -0.54 -6.88 11.96
C LEU A 228 -1.21 -5.51 11.77
N GLN A 229 -2.54 -5.43 11.77
CA GLN A 229 -3.25 -4.16 11.65
C GLN A 229 -3.35 -3.39 12.97
N GLY A 230 -2.87 -2.14 12.98
CA GLY A 230 -3.01 -1.22 14.11
C GLY A 230 -4.40 -0.59 14.28
N GLY A 231 -5.10 -0.34 13.17
CA GLY A 231 -6.32 0.48 13.21
C GLY A 231 -6.03 1.97 13.46
N PRO A 232 -7.08 2.78 13.71
CA PRO A 232 -6.94 4.23 13.87
C PRO A 232 -6.11 4.59 15.11
N ARG A 233 -5.59 5.83 15.12
CA ARG A 233 -4.91 6.39 16.29
C ARG A 233 -5.96 6.61 17.39
N ASN A 234 -5.67 6.12 18.59
CA ASN A 234 -6.39 6.48 19.78
C ASN A 234 -5.88 7.84 20.26
N MET A 235 -6.79 8.82 20.37
CA MET A 235 -6.47 10.19 20.75
C MET A 235 -6.05 10.31 22.22
N GLU A 236 -6.47 9.38 23.08
CA GLU A 236 -6.23 9.46 24.53
C GLU A 236 -4.82 9.03 24.94
N ASN A 237 -4.28 7.98 24.31
CA ASN A 237 -3.00 7.38 24.72
C ASN A 237 -1.95 7.33 23.60
N GLY A 238 -2.26 7.89 22.42
CA GLY A 238 -1.37 7.90 21.26
C GLY A 238 -1.12 6.53 20.62
N LEU A 239 -1.64 5.45 21.19
CA LEU A 239 -1.52 4.09 20.65
C LEU A 239 -2.50 3.90 19.49
N ARG A 240 -2.29 2.83 18.71
CA ARG A 240 -3.32 2.39 17.76
C ARG A 240 -4.38 1.58 18.51
N VAL A 241 -5.66 1.79 18.17
CA VAL A 241 -6.81 1.22 18.90
C VAL A 241 -6.69 -0.30 19.08
N SER A 242 -6.24 -1.04 18.06
CA SER A 242 -6.12 -2.51 18.12
C SER A 242 -4.98 -2.99 19.03
N HIS A 243 -4.08 -2.10 19.44
CA HIS A 243 -2.92 -2.42 20.26
C HIS A 243 -3.10 -2.10 21.74
N ALA A 244 -4.12 -1.30 22.10
CA ALA A 244 -4.37 -0.95 23.49
C ALA A 244 -4.46 -2.17 24.43
N PRO A 245 -5.14 -3.28 24.07
CA PRO A 245 -5.19 -4.47 24.94
C PRO A 245 -3.82 -5.12 25.17
N LEU A 246 -2.84 -4.91 24.29
CA LEU A 246 -1.49 -5.47 24.47
C LEU A 246 -0.67 -4.71 25.52
N LYS A 247 -1.16 -3.57 26.02
CA LYS A 247 -0.56 -2.87 27.16
C LYS A 247 -1.01 -3.41 28.51
N ASP A 248 -2.12 -4.15 28.54
CA ASP A 248 -2.55 -4.84 29.75
C ASP A 248 -1.71 -6.12 29.94
N VAL A 249 -0.92 -6.15 31.01
CA VAL A 249 -0.07 -7.29 31.38
C VAL A 249 -0.91 -8.53 31.66
N TYR A 250 -2.10 -8.41 32.26
CA TYR A 250 -2.98 -9.53 32.56
C TYR A 250 -3.56 -10.13 31.27
N PHE A 251 -4.04 -9.27 30.36
CA PHE A 251 -4.48 -9.72 29.03
C PHE A 251 -3.36 -10.47 28.30
N CYS A 252 -2.15 -9.90 28.27
CA CYS A 252 -1.00 -10.53 27.63
C CYS A 252 -0.61 -11.85 28.29
N ASP A 253 -0.67 -11.94 29.61
CA ASP A 253 -0.36 -13.17 30.34
C ASP A 253 -1.30 -14.31 29.93
N LYS A 254 -2.60 -14.04 29.87
CA LYS A 254 -3.63 -14.99 29.41
C LYS A 254 -3.41 -15.40 27.96
N LEU A 255 -3.23 -14.43 27.06
CA LEU A 255 -2.99 -14.70 25.64
C LEU A 255 -1.75 -15.57 25.43
N LEU A 256 -0.62 -15.19 26.03
CA LEU A 256 0.62 -15.95 25.92
C LEU A 256 0.53 -17.32 26.61
N GLY A 257 -0.26 -17.45 27.68
CA GLY A 257 -0.52 -18.74 28.33
C GLY A 257 -1.33 -19.70 27.45
N HIS A 258 -2.28 -19.20 26.66
CA HIS A 258 -2.97 -20.02 25.66
C HIS A 258 -2.04 -20.39 24.50
N VAL A 259 -1.28 -19.43 23.98
CA VAL A 259 -0.27 -19.68 22.93
C VAL A 259 0.74 -20.73 23.36
N GLU A 260 1.22 -20.67 24.60
CA GLU A 260 2.18 -21.63 25.13
C GLU A 260 1.63 -23.07 25.15
N ARG A 261 0.36 -23.24 25.53
CA ARG A 261 -0.32 -24.55 25.50
C ARG A 261 -0.45 -25.07 24.07
N ARG A 262 -0.81 -24.21 23.12
CA ARG A 262 -0.92 -24.59 21.69
C ARG A 262 0.43 -24.95 21.07
N LEU A 263 1.50 -24.20 21.39
CA LEU A 263 2.86 -24.59 21.01
C LEU A 263 3.21 -25.99 21.52
N GLY A 264 2.83 -26.30 22.75
CA GLY A 264 3.00 -27.64 23.32
C GLY A 264 2.24 -28.72 22.53
N SER A 265 0.98 -28.47 22.18
CA SER A 265 0.14 -29.45 21.48
C SER A 265 0.63 -29.76 20.06
N ILE A 266 1.17 -28.78 19.34
CA ILE A 266 1.66 -29.00 17.97
C ILE A 266 3.12 -29.47 17.93
N SER A 267 3.86 -29.44 19.04
CA SER A 267 5.32 -29.62 19.06
C SER A 267 5.86 -30.86 18.35
N ARG A 268 5.06 -31.93 18.20
CA ARG A 268 5.46 -33.17 17.52
C ARG A 268 4.93 -33.30 16.08
N ASN A 269 4.04 -32.40 15.66
CA ASN A 269 3.42 -32.43 14.35
C ASN A 269 4.02 -31.34 13.46
N TRP A 270 5.03 -31.70 12.67
CA TRP A 270 5.70 -30.78 11.74
C TRP A 270 4.79 -30.31 10.58
N ASN A 271 3.64 -30.97 10.36
CA ASN A 271 2.67 -30.55 9.37
C ASN A 271 1.84 -29.32 9.82
N GLU A 272 2.01 -28.87 11.07
CA GLU A 272 1.32 -27.71 11.64
C GLU A 272 2.08 -26.40 11.39
N SER A 273 2.61 -26.21 10.18
CA SER A 273 3.39 -25.01 9.83
C SER A 273 2.55 -23.73 9.92
N TYR A 274 1.32 -23.76 9.39
CA TYR A 274 0.39 -22.63 9.47
C TYR A 274 0.02 -22.27 10.91
N TYR A 275 -0.17 -23.29 11.76
CA TYR A 275 -0.46 -23.08 13.17
C TYR A 275 0.76 -22.45 13.87
N MET A 276 1.98 -22.96 13.62
CA MET A 276 3.21 -22.37 14.16
C MET A 276 3.38 -20.90 13.74
N GLU A 277 3.17 -20.59 12.46
CA GLU A 277 3.30 -19.23 11.92
C GLU A 277 2.33 -18.26 12.59
N LEU A 278 1.07 -18.66 12.75
CA LEU A 278 0.06 -17.90 13.49
C LEU A 278 0.49 -17.63 14.94
N LEU A 279 0.96 -18.66 15.65
CA LEU A 279 1.39 -18.52 17.05
C LEU A 279 2.59 -17.59 17.17
N VAL A 280 3.59 -17.73 16.29
CA VAL A 280 4.76 -16.85 16.22
C VAL A 280 4.34 -15.40 15.94
N THR A 281 3.41 -15.18 15.02
CA THR A 281 2.90 -13.83 14.69
C THR A 281 2.28 -13.15 15.91
N ILE A 282 1.49 -13.88 16.71
CA ILE A 282 0.93 -13.36 17.95
C ILE A 282 2.03 -13.01 18.97
N ILE A 283 3.00 -13.92 19.15
CA ILE A 283 4.10 -13.71 20.10
C ILE A 283 4.93 -12.47 19.71
N LEU A 284 5.29 -12.35 18.43
CA LEU A 284 6.03 -11.21 17.90
C LEU A 284 5.26 -9.90 18.11
N ARG A 285 3.93 -9.92 17.95
CA ARG A 285 3.13 -8.73 18.18
C ARG A 285 3.13 -8.30 19.64
N VAL A 286 2.97 -9.23 20.58
CA VAL A 286 3.10 -8.95 22.03
C VAL A 286 4.51 -8.44 22.35
N TYR A 287 5.56 -9.05 21.78
CA TYR A 287 6.94 -8.61 21.97
C TYR A 287 7.18 -7.17 21.47
N SER A 288 6.58 -6.79 20.35
CA SER A 288 6.77 -5.46 19.76
C SER A 288 6.12 -4.33 20.56
N VAL A 289 4.91 -4.52 21.10
CA VAL A 289 4.11 -3.44 21.72
C VAL A 289 3.94 -3.58 23.23
N GLY A 290 4.00 -4.80 23.75
CA GLY A 290 3.64 -5.10 25.14
C GLY A 290 4.56 -4.46 26.17
N GLU A 291 4.16 -4.56 27.44
CA GLU A 291 4.97 -4.10 28.56
C GLU A 291 6.15 -5.05 28.85
N VAL A 292 7.12 -4.60 29.63
CA VAL A 292 8.39 -5.32 29.89
C VAL A 292 8.16 -6.79 30.27
N MET A 293 7.22 -7.05 31.18
CA MET A 293 6.89 -8.42 31.62
C MET A 293 6.31 -9.28 30.48
N SER A 294 5.43 -8.69 29.67
CA SER A 294 4.83 -9.35 28.51
C SER A 294 5.87 -9.63 27.43
N LYS A 295 6.80 -8.70 27.19
CA LYS A 295 7.92 -8.89 26.26
C LYS A 295 8.84 -10.03 26.70
N GLU A 296 9.13 -10.12 27.99
CA GLU A 296 10.01 -11.18 28.50
C GLU A 296 9.35 -12.57 28.37
N LYS A 297 8.06 -12.68 28.67
CA LYS A 297 7.29 -13.92 28.42
C LYS A 297 7.25 -14.26 26.92
N ALA A 298 6.98 -13.27 26.06
CA ALA A 298 6.99 -13.45 24.61
C ALA A 298 8.35 -13.94 24.10
N ARG A 299 9.46 -13.36 24.58
CA ARG A 299 10.83 -13.76 24.24
C ARG A 299 11.10 -15.23 24.59
N ARG A 300 10.65 -15.70 25.75
CA ARG A 300 10.75 -17.13 26.13
C ARG A 300 9.96 -18.03 25.18
N LEU A 301 8.76 -17.62 24.78
CA LEU A 301 7.94 -18.39 23.84
C LEU A 301 8.50 -18.40 22.42
N LEU A 302 9.14 -17.32 21.95
CA LEU A 302 9.88 -17.34 20.67
C LEU A 302 11.01 -18.36 20.70
N ARG A 303 11.77 -18.43 21.80
CA ARG A 303 12.81 -19.46 21.97
C ARG A 303 12.20 -20.87 21.93
N LYS A 304 11.05 -21.08 22.60
CA LYS A 304 10.33 -22.35 22.56
C LYS A 304 9.89 -22.73 21.14
N ALA A 305 9.30 -21.80 20.41
CA ALA A 305 8.91 -21.99 19.00
C ALA A 305 10.12 -22.30 18.11
N HIS A 306 11.25 -21.62 18.32
CA HIS A 306 12.51 -21.89 17.62
C HIS A 306 13.03 -23.32 17.90
N VAL A 307 13.01 -23.77 19.15
CA VAL A 307 13.41 -25.15 19.50
C VAL A 307 12.50 -26.17 18.82
N ILE A 308 11.18 -25.96 18.82
CA ILE A 308 10.21 -26.86 18.17
C ILE A 308 10.45 -26.93 16.65
N THR A 309 10.55 -25.78 15.98
CA THR A 309 10.76 -25.72 14.53
C THR A 309 12.10 -26.33 14.11
N HIS A 310 13.15 -26.16 14.92
CA HIS A 310 14.43 -26.83 14.69
C HIS A 310 14.33 -28.36 14.84
N GLN A 311 13.53 -28.86 15.79
CA GLN A 311 13.25 -30.30 15.90
C GLN A 311 12.47 -30.82 14.67
N TRP A 312 11.47 -30.07 14.20
CA TRP A 312 10.76 -30.41 12.96
C TRP A 312 11.68 -30.52 11.76
N LEU A 313 12.61 -29.57 11.61
CA LEU A 313 13.60 -29.59 10.53
C LEU A 313 14.45 -30.87 10.57
N ARG A 314 14.87 -31.31 11.76
CA ARG A 314 15.61 -32.57 11.92
C ARG A 314 14.77 -33.79 11.51
N MET A 315 13.50 -33.83 11.93
CA MET A 315 12.58 -34.92 11.57
C MET A 315 12.33 -34.98 10.05
N ILE A 316 12.12 -33.82 9.42
CA ILE A 316 11.92 -33.72 7.97
C ILE A 316 13.18 -34.19 7.23
N ARG A 317 14.38 -33.75 7.66
CA ARG A 317 15.64 -34.21 7.06
C ARG A 317 15.81 -35.72 7.14
N GLN A 318 15.51 -36.32 8.30
CA GLN A 318 15.57 -37.78 8.47
C GLN A 318 14.59 -38.50 7.54
N LYS A 319 13.39 -37.95 7.31
CA LYS A 319 12.40 -38.51 6.38
C LYS A 319 12.78 -38.37 4.91
N ILE A 320 13.58 -37.37 4.54
CA ILE A 320 14.03 -37.16 3.14
C ILE A 320 15.23 -38.05 2.81
N HIS A 321 16.06 -38.39 3.80
CA HIS A 321 17.24 -39.24 3.61
C HIS A 321 16.95 -40.75 3.71
N ASN A 322 15.73 -41.12 4.12
CA ASN A 322 15.22 -42.48 4.12
C ASN A 322 14.24 -42.66 2.95
#